data_AF-A0A388JNP6-F1
#
_entry.id   AF-A0A388JNP6-F1
#
_cell.length_a   1.000
_cell.length_b   1.000
_cell.length_c   1.000
_cell.angle_alpha   90.00
_cell.angle_beta   90.00
_cell.angle_gamma   90.00
#
_symmetry.space_group_name_H-M   'P 1'
#
loop_
_entity.id
_entity.type
_entity.pdbx_description
1 polymer ?
#
loop_
_entity_poly.entity_id
_entity_poly.type
_entity_poly.pdbx_seq_one_letter_code
_entity_poly.pdbx_strand_id
1 'polypeptide(L)'
;MMAALAPSPAEVRALFRSFMKAGKRFASYNMREYTKRRVREGFRETQNLQDPGARAQAFAKGKKDLEVVKRQSILYSLYSPPVKSIMELHPSSSSASLAAAAAASSASKSATVSSSS
;
A
#
# COMPACT_ATOMS: atom_id res chain seq x y z
N MET A 1 -13.11 -32.56 13.25
CA MET A 1 -12.51 -31.82 12.12
C MET A 1 -13.54 -30.84 11.59
N MET A 2 -13.25 -29.53 11.61
CA MET A 2 -14.18 -28.52 11.09
C MET A 2 -14.21 -28.61 9.56
N ALA A 3 -15.32 -29.09 9.00
CA ALA A 3 -15.60 -28.98 7.58
C ALA A 3 -15.68 -27.49 7.25
N ALA A 4 -14.56 -26.92 6.79
CA ALA A 4 -14.49 -25.51 6.46
C ALA A 4 -15.36 -25.30 5.21
N LEU A 5 -16.56 -24.76 5.44
CA LEU A 5 -17.47 -24.35 4.39
C LEU A 5 -16.70 -23.45 3.43
N ALA A 6 -16.69 -23.82 2.15
CA ALA A 6 -15.92 -23.08 1.17
C ALA A 6 -16.39 -21.61 1.12
N PRO A 7 -15.46 -20.65 1.02
CA PRO A 7 -15.79 -19.23 1.12
C PRO A 7 -16.74 -18.81 0.02
N SER A 8 -17.67 -17.92 0.35
CA SER A 8 -18.57 -17.34 -0.63
C SER A 8 -17.80 -16.44 -1.61
N PRO A 9 -18.29 -16.29 -2.86
CA PRO A 9 -17.67 -15.37 -3.82
C PRO A 9 -17.57 -13.92 -3.33
N ALA A 10 -18.50 -13.50 -2.47
CA ALA A 10 -18.50 -12.17 -1.86
C ALA A 10 -17.33 -11.99 -0.88
N GLU A 11 -17.05 -13.00 -0.05
CA GLU A 11 -15.93 -13.00 0.89
C GLU A 11 -14.58 -13.01 0.18
N VAL A 12 -14.44 -13.80 -0.90
CA VAL A 12 -13.22 -13.81 -1.73
C VAL A 12 -12.97 -12.43 -2.35
N ARG A 13 -14.01 -11.79 -2.90
CA ARG A 13 -13.92 -10.42 -3.43
C ARG A 13 -13.60 -9.39 -2.33
N ALA A 14 -14.16 -9.54 -1.14
CA ALA A 14 -13.86 -8.68 0.00
C ALA A 14 -12.40 -8.82 0.45
N LEU A 15 -11.86 -10.05 0.48
CA LEU A 15 -10.46 -10.32 0.78
C LEU A 15 -9.53 -9.68 -0.26
N PHE A 16 -9.83 -9.86 -1.54
CA PHE A 16 -9.06 -9.22 -2.63
C PHE A 16 -9.03 -7.69 -2.51
N ARG A 17 -10.19 -7.06 -2.29
CA ARG A 17 -10.27 -5.60 -2.08
C ARG A 17 -9.48 -5.16 -0.85
N SER A 18 -9.49 -5.96 0.21
CA SER A 18 -8.73 -5.68 1.43
C SER A 18 -7.22 -5.73 1.18
N PHE A 19 -6.73 -6.68 0.39
CA PHE A 19 -5.34 -6.72 -0.06
C PHE A 19 -4.97 -5.50 -0.88
N MET A 20 -5.80 -5.11 -1.84
CA MET A 20 -5.54 -3.94 -2.68
C MET A 20 -5.51 -2.65 -1.86
N LYS A 21 -6.38 -2.53 -0.84
CA LYS A 21 -6.37 -1.39 0.10
C LYS A 21 -5.11 -1.39 0.96
N ALA A 22 -4.69 -2.54 1.47
CA ALA A 22 -3.46 -2.67 2.27
C ALA A 22 -2.20 -2.37 1.43
N GLY A 23 -2.14 -2.89 0.20
CA GLY A 23 -1.03 -2.66 -0.73
C GLY A 23 -0.83 -1.20 -1.12
N LYS A 24 -1.89 -0.38 -1.12
CA LYS A 24 -1.76 1.08 -1.36
C LYS A 24 -1.04 1.81 -0.22
N ARG A 25 -0.95 1.24 0.97
CA ARG A 25 -0.33 1.86 2.15
C ARG A 25 1.20 1.81 2.15
N PHE A 26 1.82 1.05 1.24
CA PHE A 26 3.28 1.03 1.16
C PHE A 26 3.82 2.37 0.66
N ALA A 27 4.82 2.92 1.38
CA ALA A 27 5.45 4.19 1.06
C ALA A 27 6.23 4.13 -0.28
N SER A 28 6.89 3.01 -0.57
CA SER A 28 7.69 2.85 -1.79
C SER A 28 6.87 2.33 -2.98
N TYR A 29 7.05 2.92 -4.16
CA TYR A 29 6.51 2.46 -5.44
C TYR A 29 6.66 0.96 -5.68
N ASN A 30 7.89 0.45 -5.56
CA ASN A 30 8.24 -0.94 -5.87
C ASN A 30 7.37 -1.91 -5.07
N MET A 31 7.18 -1.66 -3.77
CA MET A 31 6.36 -2.52 -2.92
C MET A 31 4.87 -2.41 -3.22
N ARG A 32 4.37 -1.21 -3.58
CA ARG A 32 2.96 -1.06 -4.01
C ARG A 32 2.68 -1.89 -5.26
N GLU A 33 3.51 -1.74 -6.30
CA GLU A 33 3.30 -2.46 -7.56
C GLU A 33 3.61 -3.96 -7.44
N TYR A 34 4.64 -4.35 -6.68
CA TYR A 34 4.90 -5.76 -6.37
C TYR A 34 3.72 -6.41 -5.65
N THR A 35 3.21 -5.79 -4.57
CA THR A 35 2.09 -6.34 -3.80
C THR A 35 0.85 -6.50 -4.68
N LYS A 36 0.54 -5.48 -5.47
CA LYS A 36 -0.58 -5.49 -6.43
C LYS A 36 -0.44 -6.62 -7.45
N ARG A 37 0.74 -6.80 -8.03
CA ARG A 37 1.03 -7.90 -8.97
C ARG A 37 0.90 -9.25 -8.29
N ARG A 38 1.57 -9.46 -7.15
CA ARG A 38 1.58 -10.74 -6.43
C ARG A 38 0.20 -11.16 -5.95
N VAL A 39 -0.61 -10.21 -5.47
CA VAL A 39 -2.01 -10.48 -5.07
C VAL A 39 -2.83 -10.90 -6.28
N ARG A 40 -2.73 -10.23 -7.43
CA ARG A 40 -3.46 -10.66 -8.63
C ARG A 40 -3.05 -12.05 -9.11
N GLU A 41 -1.75 -12.32 -9.13
CA GLU A 41 -1.20 -13.63 -9.51
C GLU A 41 -1.73 -14.72 -8.57
N GLY A 42 -1.62 -14.56 -7.25
CA GLY A 42 -2.11 -15.55 -6.30
C GLY A 42 -3.62 -15.83 -6.42
N PHE A 43 -4.44 -14.81 -6.66
CA PHE A 43 -5.87 -15.01 -6.89
C PHE A 43 -6.17 -15.69 -8.24
N ARG A 44 -5.39 -15.43 -9.29
CA ARG A 44 -5.51 -16.13 -10.58
C ARG A 44 -5.06 -17.59 -10.49
N GLU A 45 -3.98 -17.88 -9.77
CA GLU A 45 -3.51 -19.24 -9.52
C GLU A 45 -4.57 -20.07 -8.78
N THR A 46 -5.28 -19.44 -7.82
CA THR A 46 -6.28 -20.10 -6.97
C THR A 46 -7.67 -20.20 -7.63
N GLN A 47 -7.92 -19.48 -8.73
CA GLN A 47 -9.27 -19.35 -9.31
C GLN A 47 -9.83 -20.66 -9.88
N ASN A 48 -8.95 -21.55 -10.35
CA ASN A 48 -9.33 -22.82 -10.99
C ASN A 48 -9.42 -24.00 -10.01
N LEU A 49 -9.28 -23.75 -8.70
CA LEU A 49 -9.42 -24.79 -7.69
C LEU A 49 -10.88 -25.24 -7.57
N GLN A 50 -11.12 -26.50 -7.94
CA GLN A 50 -12.45 -27.11 -7.88
C GLN A 50 -12.75 -27.72 -6.49
N ASP A 51 -11.72 -28.16 -5.77
CA ASP A 51 -11.89 -28.77 -4.45
C ASP A 51 -12.32 -27.73 -3.40
N PRO A 52 -13.50 -27.88 -2.78
CA PRO A 52 -13.98 -26.99 -1.72
C PRO A 52 -13.01 -26.90 -0.53
N GLY A 53 -12.33 -28.00 -0.18
CA GLY A 53 -11.35 -28.04 0.91
C GLY A 53 -10.12 -27.17 0.62
N ALA A 54 -9.53 -27.35 -0.56
CA ALA A 54 -8.41 -26.54 -1.04
C ALA A 54 -8.77 -25.05 -1.12
N ARG A 55 -9.99 -24.69 -1.56
CA ARG A 55 -10.45 -23.29 -1.57
C ARG A 55 -10.51 -22.70 -0.17
N ALA A 56 -11.03 -23.44 0.80
CA ALA A 56 -11.11 -22.99 2.19
C ALA A 56 -9.71 -22.79 2.80
N GLN A 57 -8.78 -23.71 2.52
CA GLN A 57 -7.38 -23.58 2.94
C GLN A 57 -6.68 -22.38 2.30
N ALA A 58 -6.84 -22.19 0.99
CA ALA A 58 -6.26 -21.07 0.26
C ALA A 58 -6.79 -19.72 0.78
N PHE A 59 -8.09 -19.66 1.10
CA PHE A 59 -8.70 -18.48 1.70
C PHE A 59 -8.20 -18.21 3.12
N ALA A 60 -8.05 -19.24 3.95
CA ALA A 60 -7.46 -19.11 5.28
C ALA A 60 -5.99 -18.64 5.20
N LYS A 61 -5.21 -19.15 4.24
CA LYS A 61 -3.87 -18.68 3.95
C LYS A 61 -3.88 -17.20 3.53
N GLY A 62 -4.76 -16.82 2.60
CA GLY A 62 -4.91 -15.43 2.15
C GLY A 62 -5.26 -14.47 3.29
N LYS A 63 -6.08 -14.89 4.26
CA LYS A 63 -6.34 -14.09 5.46
C LYS A 63 -5.07 -13.84 6.29
N LYS A 64 -4.23 -14.87 6.50
CA LYS A 64 -2.96 -14.73 7.21
C LYS A 64 -1.98 -13.82 6.45
N ASP A 65 -1.87 -14.02 5.14
CA ASP A 65 -1.01 -13.21 4.27
C ASP A 65 -1.44 -11.73 4.28
N LEU A 66 -2.75 -11.44 4.36
CA LEU A 66 -3.24 -10.07 4.48
C LEU A 66 -2.73 -9.37 5.75
N GLU A 67 -2.67 -10.08 6.87
CA GLU A 67 -2.12 -9.50 8.09
C GLU A 67 -0.63 -9.22 7.97
N VAL A 68 0.11 -10.11 7.31
CA VAL A 68 1.54 -9.88 7.01
C VAL A 68 1.69 -8.61 6.17
N VAL A 69 0.92 -8.46 5.09
CA VAL A 69 0.95 -7.26 4.25
C VAL A 69 0.66 -5.99 5.06
N LYS A 70 -0.32 -6.03 5.97
CA LYS A 70 -0.63 -4.89 6.86
C LYS A 70 0.55 -4.55 7.78
N ARG A 71 1.15 -5.54 8.44
CA ARG A 71 2.33 -5.33 9.32
C ARG A 71 3.51 -4.77 8.52
N GLN A 72 3.78 -5.34 7.35
CA GLN A 72 4.85 -4.88 6.47
C GLN A 72 4.61 -3.44 6.00
N SER A 73 3.37 -3.04 5.70
CA SER A 73 3.10 -1.65 5.31
C SER A 73 3.51 -0.64 6.39
N ILE A 74 3.40 -1.00 7.67
CA ILE A 74 3.84 -0.17 8.79
C ILE A 74 5.37 -0.16 8.86
N LEU A 75 6.00 -1.33 8.80
CA LEU A 75 7.45 -1.45 8.86
C LEU A 75 8.14 -0.64 7.77
N TYR A 76 7.68 -0.77 6.53
CA TYR A 76 8.21 0.02 5.41
C TYR A 76 7.99 1.52 5.59
N SER A 77 6.91 1.94 6.27
CA SER A 77 6.69 3.36 6.57
C SER A 77 7.67 3.90 7.61
N LEU A 78 8.09 3.07 8.58
CA LEU A 78 9.03 3.47 9.63
C LEU A 78 10.46 3.63 9.13
N TYR A 79 10.86 2.79 8.16
CA TYR A 79 12.20 2.79 7.58
C TYR A 79 12.27 3.38 6.17
N SER A 80 11.22 4.04 5.69
CA SER A 80 11.24 4.63 4.36
C SER A 80 12.21 5.81 4.33
N PRO A 81 13.17 5.85 3.39
CA PRO A 81 13.96 7.05 3.18
C PRO A 81 13.05 8.22 2.76
N PRO A 82 13.43 9.47 3.07
CA PRO A 82 12.64 10.66 2.73
C PRO A 82 12.56 10.91 1.21
N VAL A 83 13.43 10.27 0.43
CA VAL A 83 13.49 10.43 -1.03
C VAL A 83 12.54 9.43 -1.68
N LYS A 84 11.61 9.95 -2.50
CA LYS A 84 10.70 9.11 -3.29
C LYS A 84 11.44 8.46 -4.46
N SER A 85 10.99 7.27 -4.87
CA SER A 85 11.52 6.59 -6.05
C SER A 85 11.38 7.46 -7.30
N ILE A 86 12.37 7.40 -8.20
CA ILE A 86 12.37 8.12 -9.49
C ILE A 86 11.10 7.85 -10.30
N MET A 87 10.53 6.65 -10.18
CA MET A 87 9.26 6.27 -10.83
C MET A 87 8.04 7.06 -10.32
N GLU A 88 8.11 7.69 -9.15
CA GLU A 88 7.06 8.57 -8.62
C GLU A 88 7.32 10.06 -8.93
N LEU A 89 8.55 10.38 -9.35
CA LEU A 89 8.93 11.71 -9.82
C LEU A 89 8.45 11.86 -11.27
N HIS A 90 7.14 11.93 -11.46
CA HIS A 90 6.61 12.46 -12.71
C HIS A 90 7.09 13.92 -12.86
N PRO A 91 7.56 14.34 -14.04
CA PRO A 91 7.94 15.74 -14.26
C PRO A 91 6.79 16.73 -13.98
N SER A 92 5.53 16.27 -13.96
CA SER A 92 4.35 17.06 -13.60
C SER A 92 4.06 17.18 -12.09
N SER A 93 4.66 16.36 -11.22
CA SER A 93 4.44 16.41 -9.76
C SER A 93 5.54 17.17 -9.00
N SER A 94 6.69 17.39 -9.64
CA SER A 94 7.83 18.13 -9.08
C SER A 94 7.50 19.61 -8.83
N SER A 95 6.74 20.25 -9.72
CA SER A 95 6.39 21.67 -9.62
C SER A 95 5.52 22.02 -8.40
N ALA A 96 4.62 21.13 -7.99
CA ALA A 96 3.74 21.36 -6.84
C ALA A 96 4.48 21.29 -5.49
N SER A 97 5.48 20.41 -5.37
CA SER A 97 6.24 20.26 -4.11
C SER A 97 7.35 21.31 -3.93
N LEU A 98 7.98 21.77 -5.03
CA LEU A 98 8.93 22.88 -5.01
C LEU A 98 8.22 24.21 -4.66
N ALA A 99 6.99 24.42 -5.12
CA ALA A 99 6.19 25.59 -4.75
C ALA A 99 5.84 25.63 -3.25
N ALA A 100 5.49 24.49 -2.66
CA ALA A 100 5.21 24.41 -1.22
C ALA A 100 6.46 24.64 -0.35
N ALA A 101 7.62 24.14 -0.76
CA ALA A 101 8.90 24.38 -0.06
C ALA A 101 9.38 25.84 -0.19
N ALA A 102 9.15 26.48 -1.35
CA ALA A 102 9.47 27.90 -1.55
C ALA A 102 8.57 28.83 -0.70
N ALA A 103 7.28 28.50 -0.56
CA ALA A 103 6.35 29.27 0.28
C ALA A 103 6.68 29.22 1.78
N ALA A 104 7.27 28.13 2.27
CA ALA A 104 7.71 28.03 3.67
C ALA A 104 8.99 28.84 3.95
N SER A 105 9.81 29.10 2.93
CA SER A 105 11.06 29.89 3.03
C SER A 105 10.81 31.40 3.02
N SER A 106 9.74 31.88 2.35
CA SER A 106 9.41 33.31 2.33
C SER A 106 8.72 33.81 3.60
N ALA A 107 8.07 32.92 4.37
CA ALA A 107 7.37 33.29 5.61
C ALA A 107 8.29 33.53 6.82
N SER A 108 9.54 33.05 6.79
CA SER A 108 10.51 33.24 7.88
C SER A 108 11.38 34.49 7.72
N LYS A 109 11.39 35.14 6.55
CA LYS A 109 12.16 36.38 6.29
C LYS A 109 11.42 37.68 6.64
N SER A 110 10.11 37.65 6.86
CA SER A 110 9.30 38.85 7.17
C SER A 110 9.15 39.16 8.67
N ALA A 111 9.61 38.28 9.57
CA ALA A 111 9.43 38.45 11.01
C ALA A 111 10.63 39.11 11.75
N THR A 112 11.74 39.41 11.07
CA THR A 112 12.97 39.91 11.72
C THR A 112 13.28 41.40 11.51
N VAL A 113 12.41 42.19 10.86
CA VAL A 113 12.71 43.62 10.56
C VAL A 113 11.99 44.64 11.47
N SER A 114 11.15 44.22 12.42
CA SER A 114 10.38 45.16 13.27
C SER A 114 10.87 45.32 14.72
N SER A 115 12.14 45.03 15.02
CA SER A 115 12.68 45.21 16.38
C SER A 115 14.04 45.93 16.46
N SER A 116 14.22 47.00 15.69
CA SER A 116 15.32 47.93 15.93
C SER A 116 15.02 49.30 15.31
N SER A 117 14.35 50.16 16.07
CA SER A 117 14.65 51.59 16.31
C SER A 117 13.41 52.30 16.84
#